data_AF-A0A399YGE6-F1
#
_entry.id   AF-A0A399YGE6-F1
#
_cell.length_a   1.000
_cell.length_b   1.000
_cell.length_c   1.000
_cell.angle_alpha   90.00
_cell.angle_beta   90.00
_cell.angle_gamma   90.00
#
_symmetry.space_group_name_H-M   'P 1'
#
loop_
_entity.id
_entity.type
_entity.pdbx_description
1 polymer ?
#
loop_
_entity_poly.entity_id
_entity_poly.type
_entity_poly.pdbx_seq_one_letter_code
_entity_poly.pdbx_strand_id
1 'polypeptide(L)'
;MPALKRLQTEEGYVLSRFDCGLPSQTSACQAGILFGENFDIPAFRWYDKRAAKLIVSSHDAPLINARYAFGKGLLRDGASVNNMMNGDARVSIFTLADLLTGSAEQQQRRAQDIYLVALNPYFFLRTLILYFADAAREVGEGILQQLRREAPRLNRLEHFYPFVRAATTVVMRDMAAALVILDIVRGAPALYTTWPGYDEVAHHSG
;
A
#
# COMPACT_ATOMS: atom_id res chain seq x y z
N MET A 1 10.38 -11.26 13.79
CA MET A 1 10.83 -10.09 13.01
C MET A 1 11.96 -9.39 13.78
N PRO A 2 13.24 -9.59 13.40
CA PRO A 2 14.40 -9.08 14.16
C PRO A 2 14.42 -7.56 14.33
N ALA A 3 14.06 -6.81 13.28
CA ALA A 3 13.98 -5.34 13.33
C ALA A 3 12.96 -4.85 14.37
N LEU A 4 11.74 -5.39 14.38
CA LEU A 4 10.72 -5.03 15.37
C LEU A 4 11.13 -5.40 16.80
N LYS A 5 11.82 -6.53 16.96
CA LYS A 5 12.34 -6.95 18.27
C LYS A 5 13.35 -5.92 18.78
N ARG A 6 14.29 -5.49 17.94
CA ARG A 6 15.28 -4.46 18.27
C ARG A 6 14.61 -3.14 18.68
N LEU A 7 13.62 -2.68 17.92
CA LEU A 7 12.85 -1.48 18.26
C LEU A 7 12.27 -1.56 19.68
N GLN A 8 11.72 -2.71 20.07
CA GLN A 8 11.14 -2.89 21.40
C GLN A 8 12.18 -3.02 22.51
N THR A 9 13.25 -3.80 22.29
CA THR A 9 14.21 -4.14 23.36
C THR A 9 15.31 -3.13 23.54
N GLU A 10 15.72 -2.44 22.49
CA GLU A 10 16.89 -1.53 22.50
C GLU A 10 16.50 -0.07 22.31
N GLU A 11 15.45 0.21 21.53
CA GLU A 11 15.07 1.58 21.16
C GLU A 11 13.83 2.10 21.92
N GLY A 12 13.27 1.30 22.84
CA GLY A 12 12.20 1.71 23.75
C GLY A 12 10.80 1.80 23.13
N TYR A 13 10.60 1.27 21.92
CA TYR A 13 9.28 1.28 21.27
C TYR A 13 8.31 0.32 21.97
N VAL A 14 7.06 0.74 22.09
CA VAL A 14 5.99 -0.08 22.68
C VAL A 14 5.03 -0.58 21.61
N LEU A 15 4.58 -1.83 21.78
CA LEU A 15 3.52 -2.39 20.95
C LEU A 15 2.16 -1.98 21.52
N SER A 16 1.48 -1.06 20.84
CA SER A 16 0.10 -0.70 21.16
C SER A 16 -0.87 -1.60 20.41
N ARG A 17 -1.88 -2.11 21.12
CA ARG A 17 -2.99 -2.81 20.47
C ARG A 17 -3.92 -1.79 19.83
N PHE A 18 -4.41 -2.11 18.64
CA PHE A 18 -5.41 -1.33 17.93
C PHE A 18 -6.64 -2.20 17.72
N ASP A 19 -7.81 -1.69 18.06
CA ASP A 19 -9.08 -2.32 17.71
C ASP A 19 -9.44 -1.92 16.28
N CYS A 20 -9.36 -2.89 15.36
CA CYS A 20 -9.68 -2.68 13.95
C CYS A 20 -11.19 -2.53 13.70
N GLY A 21 -12.02 -2.81 14.70
CA GLY A 21 -13.47 -2.78 14.57
C GLY A 21 -14.00 -3.79 13.56
N LEU A 22 -15.30 -3.68 13.29
CA LEU A 22 -16.00 -4.47 12.29
C LEU A 22 -16.59 -3.55 11.22
N PRO A 23 -16.36 -3.81 9.92
CA PRO A 23 -15.58 -4.93 9.37
C PRO A 23 -14.05 -4.69 9.45
N SER A 24 -13.28 -5.74 9.73
CA SER A 24 -11.81 -5.70 9.81
C SER A 24 -11.14 -5.74 8.44
N GLN A 25 -11.50 -4.81 7.56
CA GLN A 25 -11.01 -4.71 6.18
C GLN A 25 -10.37 -3.35 5.93
N THR A 26 -9.48 -3.28 4.93
CA THR A 26 -8.56 -2.15 4.68
C THR A 26 -9.22 -0.78 4.68
N SER A 27 -10.38 -0.59 4.03
CA SER A 27 -11.04 0.72 3.96
C SER A 27 -11.63 1.18 5.30
N ALA A 28 -12.26 0.28 6.07
CA ALA A 28 -12.78 0.61 7.39
C ALA A 28 -11.64 0.85 8.40
N CYS A 29 -10.61 0.02 8.36
CA CYS A 29 -9.43 0.18 9.22
C CYS A 29 -8.69 1.50 8.92
N GLN A 30 -8.42 1.79 7.65
CA GLN A 30 -7.73 3.02 7.28
C GLN A 30 -8.57 4.26 7.56
N ALA A 31 -9.90 4.22 7.35
CA ALA A 31 -10.77 5.33 7.73
C ALA A 31 -10.71 5.59 9.24
N GLY A 32 -10.79 4.53 10.05
CA GLY A 32 -10.67 4.62 11.50
C GLY A 32 -9.33 5.19 11.98
N ILE A 33 -8.20 4.74 11.39
CA ILE A 33 -6.86 5.24 11.75
C ILE A 33 -6.67 6.70 11.31
N LEU A 34 -7.06 7.03 10.09
CA LEU A 34 -6.70 8.30 9.47
C LEU A 34 -7.69 9.42 9.76
N PHE A 35 -8.96 9.11 10.03
CA PHE A 35 -10.00 10.10 10.30
C PHE A 35 -10.63 9.95 11.69
N GLY A 36 -10.33 8.87 12.42
CA GLY A 36 -10.96 8.58 13.70
C GLY A 36 -12.40 8.05 13.59
N GLU A 37 -12.90 7.82 12.37
CA GLU A 37 -14.25 7.35 12.11
C GLU A 37 -14.29 6.43 10.88
N ASN A 38 -15.10 5.38 10.95
CA ASN A 38 -15.30 4.40 9.87
C ASN A 38 -16.78 4.04 9.65
N PHE A 39 -17.69 4.90 10.12
CA PHE A 39 -19.14 4.70 10.00
C PHE A 39 -19.58 4.57 8.54
N ASP A 40 -20.53 3.66 8.25
CA ASP A 40 -21.06 3.42 6.90
C ASP A 40 -20.06 2.83 5.89
N ILE A 41 -19.10 2.02 6.37
CA ILE A 41 -18.29 1.11 5.53
C ILE A 41 -18.53 -0.34 5.97
N PRO A 42 -19.62 -0.99 5.51
CA PRO A 42 -20.05 -2.29 6.03
C PRO A 42 -19.23 -3.48 5.52
N ALA A 43 -18.52 -3.35 4.40
CA ALA A 43 -17.70 -4.41 3.79
C ALA A 43 -16.72 -3.82 2.77
N PHE A 44 -15.84 -4.65 2.19
CA PHE A 44 -15.00 -4.24 1.06
C PHE A 44 -15.80 -4.04 -0.24
N ARG A 45 -16.93 -4.75 -0.39
CA ARG A 45 -17.90 -4.55 -1.46
C ARG A 45 -19.30 -4.53 -0.86
N TRP A 46 -20.09 -3.51 -1.17
CA TRP A 46 -21.46 -3.41 -0.70
C TRP A 46 -22.33 -2.65 -1.68
N TYR A 47 -23.63 -2.89 -1.64
CA TYR A 47 -24.57 -2.16 -2.49
C TYR A 47 -25.16 -0.98 -1.72
N ASP A 48 -24.93 0.23 -2.22
CA ASP A 48 -25.55 1.45 -1.72
C ASP A 48 -26.92 1.60 -2.38
N LYS A 49 -27.98 1.42 -1.58
CA LYS A 49 -29.38 1.51 -2.03
C LYS A 49 -29.77 2.93 -2.43
N ARG A 50 -29.19 3.97 -1.81
CA ARG A 50 -29.52 5.37 -2.12
C ARG A 50 -28.89 5.77 -3.44
N ALA A 51 -27.66 5.34 -3.68
CA ALA A 51 -26.94 5.58 -4.92
C ALA A 51 -27.28 4.56 -6.03
N ALA A 52 -28.03 3.51 -5.71
CA ALA A 52 -28.30 2.36 -6.58
C ALA A 52 -27.01 1.77 -7.20
N LYS A 53 -25.92 1.73 -6.43
CA LYS A 53 -24.57 1.43 -6.93
C LYS A 53 -23.89 0.36 -6.07
N LEU A 54 -23.20 -0.57 -6.73
CA LEU A 54 -22.22 -1.43 -6.07
C LEU A 54 -20.96 -0.61 -5.79
N ILE A 55 -20.66 -0.42 -4.51
CA ILE A 55 -19.44 0.20 -4.03
C ILE A 55 -18.37 -0.89 -3.87
N VAL A 56 -17.18 -0.64 -4.40
CA VAL A 56 -15.99 -1.49 -4.23
C VAL A 56 -14.88 -0.62 -3.65
N SER A 57 -14.41 -0.93 -2.45
CA SER A 57 -13.50 -0.04 -1.70
C SER A 57 -12.31 0.45 -2.49
N SER A 58 -11.66 -0.41 -3.29
CA SER A 58 -10.51 -0.02 -4.10
C SER A 58 -10.87 0.92 -5.25
N HIS A 59 -11.97 0.64 -5.96
CA HIS A 59 -12.40 1.40 -7.12
C HIS A 59 -13.07 2.73 -6.72
N ASP A 60 -13.87 2.70 -5.66
CA ASP A 60 -14.64 3.83 -5.16
C ASP A 60 -13.98 4.50 -3.94
N ALA A 61 -12.68 4.29 -3.76
CA ALA A 61 -11.88 4.92 -2.70
C ALA A 61 -12.06 6.45 -2.63
N PRO A 62 -12.12 7.21 -3.75
CA PRO A 62 -12.35 8.66 -3.69
C PRO A 62 -13.72 9.01 -3.08
N LEU A 63 -14.76 8.24 -3.41
CA LEU A 63 -16.11 8.45 -2.87
C LEU A 63 -16.17 8.16 -1.38
N ILE A 64 -15.47 7.12 -0.92
CA ILE A 64 -15.42 6.76 0.50
C ILE A 64 -14.60 7.80 1.27
N ASN A 65 -13.44 8.19 0.75
CA ASN A 65 -12.56 9.18 1.36
C ASN A 65 -13.28 10.54 1.56
N ALA A 66 -14.05 10.99 0.56
CA ALA A 66 -14.84 12.22 0.63
C ALA A 66 -15.88 12.25 1.76
N ARG A 67 -16.24 11.10 2.35
CA ARG A 67 -17.16 11.03 3.49
C ARG A 67 -16.51 11.49 4.81
N TYR A 68 -15.18 11.52 4.88
CA TYR A 68 -14.44 11.81 6.12
C TYR A 68 -13.43 12.96 5.98
N ALA A 69 -12.97 13.24 4.76
CA ALA A 69 -11.94 14.23 4.44
C ALA A 69 -12.44 15.68 4.60
N PHE A 70 -12.66 16.10 5.84
CA PHE A 70 -13.12 17.45 6.23
C PHE A 70 -11.99 18.33 6.79
N GLY A 71 -10.72 18.03 6.47
CA GLY A 71 -9.55 18.78 6.94
C GLY A 71 -9.11 18.45 8.38
N LYS A 72 -9.66 17.38 8.96
CA LYS A 72 -9.34 16.92 10.33
C LYS A 72 -8.56 15.59 10.35
N GLY A 73 -8.23 15.05 9.18
CA GLY A 73 -7.46 13.82 9.05
C GLY A 73 -6.08 13.91 9.71
N LEU A 74 -5.56 12.75 10.11
CA LEU A 74 -4.28 12.57 10.79
C LEU A 74 -3.10 13.09 9.97
N LEU A 75 -3.21 13.09 8.64
CA LEU A 75 -2.12 13.42 7.72
C LEU A 75 -2.22 14.82 7.12
N ARG A 76 -3.09 15.70 7.62
CA ARG A 76 -3.30 17.08 7.09
C ARG A 76 -2.04 17.91 6.81
N ASP A 77 -0.95 17.66 7.54
CA ASP A 77 0.36 18.31 7.34
C ASP A 77 1.46 17.33 6.91
N GLY A 78 1.10 16.08 6.65
CA GLY A 78 1.98 14.94 6.38
C GLY A 78 1.81 14.34 4.98
N ALA A 79 2.18 13.07 4.85
CA ALA A 79 2.10 12.34 3.58
C ALA A 79 1.46 10.95 3.71
N SER A 80 0.76 10.55 2.65
CA SER A 80 0.13 9.24 2.47
C SER A 80 0.79 8.51 1.29
N VAL A 81 1.32 7.31 1.52
CA VAL A 81 2.00 6.52 0.46
C VAL A 81 1.39 5.12 0.35
N ASN A 82 1.03 4.68 -0.86
CA ASN A 82 0.45 3.35 -1.13
C ASN A 82 -0.85 3.02 -0.37
N ASN A 83 -1.65 4.02 0.04
CA ASN A 83 -2.84 3.78 0.87
C ASN A 83 -4.13 3.74 0.06
N MET A 84 -5.24 3.36 0.69
CA MET A 84 -6.56 3.51 0.06
C MET A 84 -7.16 4.88 0.36
N MET A 85 -7.04 5.34 1.61
CA MET A 85 -7.49 6.67 2.05
C MET A 85 -6.32 7.65 2.12
N ASN A 86 -6.61 8.94 1.95
CA ASN A 86 -5.57 9.98 1.94
C ASN A 86 -5.30 10.63 3.30
N GLY A 87 -6.23 10.54 4.26
CA GLY A 87 -6.07 11.12 5.59
C GLY A 87 -5.91 12.64 5.61
N ASP A 88 -6.46 13.34 4.61
CA ASP A 88 -6.24 14.77 4.33
C ASP A 88 -4.78 15.14 3.96
N ALA A 89 -3.96 14.17 3.54
CA ALA A 89 -2.55 14.41 3.23
C ALA A 89 -2.30 15.47 2.14
N ARG A 90 -1.31 16.34 2.38
CA ARG A 90 -0.83 17.32 1.37
C ARG A 90 -0.19 16.64 0.17
N VAL A 91 0.50 15.52 0.41
CA VAL A 91 1.15 14.70 -0.61
C VAL A 91 0.64 13.27 -0.49
N SER A 92 0.22 12.71 -1.62
CA SER A 92 -0.40 11.39 -1.68
C SER A 92 0.14 10.65 -2.91
N ILE A 93 0.99 9.64 -2.71
CA ILE A 93 1.66 8.95 -3.82
C ILE A 93 1.21 7.49 -3.82
N PHE A 94 0.69 7.00 -4.95
CA PHE A 94 0.05 5.68 -5.09
C PHE A 94 -1.14 5.42 -4.14
N THR A 95 -1.81 6.47 -3.66
CA THR A 95 -3.02 6.30 -2.84
C THR A 95 -4.24 6.13 -3.75
N LEU A 96 -5.03 5.06 -3.58
CA LEU A 96 -6.19 4.75 -4.44
C LEU A 96 -7.22 5.89 -4.51
N ALA A 97 -7.51 6.59 -3.39
CA ALA A 97 -8.43 7.74 -3.38
C ALA A 97 -7.97 8.93 -4.23
N ASP A 98 -6.65 9.09 -4.41
CA ASP A 98 -6.05 10.20 -5.15
C ASP A 98 -5.37 9.76 -6.44
N LEU A 99 -5.52 8.49 -6.84
CA LEU A 99 -4.85 7.92 -8.02
C LEU A 99 -5.38 8.53 -9.32
N LEU A 100 -6.62 9.03 -9.30
CA LEU A 100 -7.28 9.73 -10.40
C LEU A 100 -7.75 11.15 -10.03
N THR A 101 -7.46 11.62 -8.81
CA THR A 101 -7.93 12.91 -8.29
C THR A 101 -6.78 13.72 -7.69
N GLY A 102 -6.78 15.03 -7.94
CA GLY A 102 -5.75 15.95 -7.47
C GLY A 102 -5.60 17.15 -8.41
N SER A 103 -5.18 18.29 -7.88
CA SER A 103 -4.85 19.45 -8.72
C SER A 103 -3.64 19.14 -9.61
N ALA A 104 -3.52 19.81 -10.77
CA ALA A 104 -2.37 19.65 -11.67
C ALA A 104 -1.03 19.86 -10.94
N GLU A 105 -0.99 20.77 -9.97
CA GLU A 105 0.18 21.04 -9.13
C GLU A 105 0.54 19.85 -8.22
N GLN A 106 -0.45 19.20 -7.61
CA GLN A 106 -0.23 18.00 -6.80
C GLN A 106 0.28 16.84 -7.66
N GLN A 107 -0.28 16.64 -8.86
CA GLN A 107 0.17 15.61 -9.80
C GLN A 107 1.62 15.84 -10.24
N GLN A 108 1.98 17.08 -10.53
CA GLN A 108 3.34 17.44 -10.95
C GLN A 108 4.36 17.23 -9.83
N ARG A 109 4.04 17.59 -8.58
CA ARG A 109 4.91 17.32 -7.43
C ARG A 109 5.12 15.82 -7.20
N ARG A 110 4.07 15.01 -7.30
CA ARG A 110 4.18 13.53 -7.19
C ARG A 110 5.09 12.96 -8.28
N ALA A 111 4.94 13.42 -9.52
CA ALA A 111 5.78 13.00 -10.63
C ALA A 111 7.25 13.40 -10.44
N GLN A 112 7.51 14.60 -9.92
CA GLN A 112 8.86 15.06 -9.58
C GLN A 112 9.49 14.21 -8.48
N ASP A 113 8.75 13.85 -7.43
CA ASP A 113 9.26 13.02 -6.34
C ASP A 113 9.60 11.60 -6.81
N ILE A 114 8.73 10.99 -7.64
CA ILE A 114 9.02 9.70 -8.28
C ILE A 114 10.25 9.81 -9.18
N TYR A 115 10.36 10.89 -9.95
CA TYR A 115 11.49 11.13 -10.83
C TYR A 115 12.80 11.30 -10.05
N LEU A 116 12.78 12.05 -8.95
CA LEU A 116 13.96 12.24 -8.07
C LEU A 116 14.46 10.91 -7.50
N VAL A 117 13.54 10.05 -7.07
CA VAL A 117 13.91 8.71 -6.59
C VAL A 117 14.45 7.84 -7.73
N ALA A 118 13.79 7.86 -8.90
CA ALA A 118 14.20 7.09 -10.07
C ALA A 118 15.51 7.58 -10.70
N LEU A 119 15.86 8.87 -10.53
CA LEU A 119 17.11 9.45 -10.98
C LEU A 119 18.34 8.87 -10.27
N ASN A 120 18.17 8.26 -9.09
CA ASN A 120 19.27 7.56 -8.44
C ASN A 120 19.58 6.27 -9.21
N PRO A 121 20.70 6.20 -9.95
CA PRO A 121 20.99 5.07 -10.83
C PRO A 121 21.20 3.77 -10.05
N TYR A 122 21.72 3.87 -8.82
CA TYR A 122 21.86 2.72 -7.93
C TYR A 122 20.50 2.18 -7.51
N PHE A 123 19.59 3.06 -7.08
CA PHE A 123 18.23 2.67 -6.71
C PHE A 123 17.52 2.00 -7.89
N PHE A 124 17.55 2.64 -9.06
CA PHE A 124 16.88 2.13 -10.26
C PHE A 124 17.42 0.76 -10.67
N LEU A 125 18.74 0.64 -10.83
CA LEU A 125 19.36 -0.62 -11.26
C LEU A 125 19.18 -1.74 -10.23
N ARG A 126 19.34 -1.43 -8.94
CA ARG A 126 19.12 -2.40 -7.86
C ARG A 126 17.68 -2.91 -7.86
N THR A 127 16.71 -2.01 -7.98
CA THR A 127 15.29 -2.37 -8.01
C THR A 127 14.98 -3.22 -9.23
N LEU A 128 15.54 -2.89 -10.41
CA LEU A 128 15.36 -3.65 -11.63
C LEU A 128 15.94 -5.08 -11.51
N ILE A 129 17.16 -5.22 -10.98
CA ILE A 129 17.79 -6.53 -10.75
C ILE A 129 16.95 -7.36 -9.77
N LEU A 130 16.54 -6.76 -8.65
CA LEU A 130 15.72 -7.45 -7.65
C LEU A 130 14.34 -7.85 -8.18
N TYR A 131 13.75 -7.03 -9.06
CA TYR A 131 12.48 -7.33 -9.71
C TYR A 131 12.58 -8.61 -10.56
N PHE A 132 13.57 -8.68 -11.45
CA PHE A 132 13.77 -9.88 -12.26
C PHE A 132 14.23 -11.08 -11.42
N ALA A 133 14.99 -10.85 -10.35
CA ALA A 133 15.37 -11.91 -9.43
C ALA A 133 14.16 -12.50 -8.68
N ASP A 134 13.21 -11.68 -8.23
CA ASP A 134 11.98 -12.17 -7.57
C ASP A 134 11.06 -12.88 -8.56
N ALA A 135 10.93 -12.37 -9.79
CA ALA A 135 10.18 -13.04 -10.84
C ALA A 135 10.79 -14.41 -11.20
N ALA A 136 12.12 -14.48 -11.38
CA ALA A 136 12.82 -15.74 -11.62
C ALA A 136 12.71 -16.71 -10.44
N ARG A 137 12.71 -16.19 -9.21
CA ARG A 137 12.49 -16.98 -7.99
C ARG A 137 11.11 -17.59 -7.96
N GLU A 138 10.05 -16.85 -8.29
CA GLU A 138 8.68 -17.39 -8.35
C GLU A 138 8.58 -18.56 -9.35
N VAL A 139 9.18 -18.40 -10.53
CA VAL A 139 9.24 -19.46 -11.55
C VAL A 139 10.03 -20.67 -11.05
N GLY A 140 11.20 -20.43 -10.44
CA GLY A 140 12.05 -21.49 -9.88
C GLY A 140 11.36 -22.26 -8.75
N GLU A 141 10.65 -21.57 -7.85
CA GLU A 141 9.83 -22.18 -6.80
C GLU A 141 8.71 -23.03 -7.41
N GLY A 142 8.07 -22.57 -8.49
CA GLY A 142 7.07 -23.36 -9.22
C GLY A 142 7.63 -24.63 -9.87
N ILE A 143 8.82 -24.55 -10.48
CA ILE A 143 9.50 -25.73 -11.04
C ILE A 143 9.88 -26.71 -9.92
N LEU A 144 10.43 -26.20 -8.82
CA LEU A 144 10.84 -27.02 -7.68
C LEU A 144 9.64 -27.74 -7.05
N GLN A 145 8.50 -27.07 -6.93
CA GLN A 145 7.24 -27.65 -6.45
C GLN A 145 6.80 -28.84 -7.33
N GLN A 146 6.94 -28.71 -8.65
CA GLN A 146 6.65 -29.81 -9.59
C GLN A 146 7.62 -30.98 -9.42
N LEU A 147 8.92 -30.70 -9.31
CA LEU A 147 9.96 -31.72 -9.12
C LEU A 147 9.79 -32.48 -7.80
N ARG A 148 9.43 -31.77 -6.72
CA ARG A 148 9.18 -32.35 -5.38
C ARG A 148 7.82 -33.02 -5.23
N ARG A 149 6.98 -32.92 -6.26
CA ARG A 149 5.60 -33.46 -6.29
C ARG A 149 4.72 -32.96 -5.14
N GLU A 150 4.97 -31.74 -4.66
CA GLU A 150 4.18 -31.10 -3.61
C GLU A 150 2.78 -30.74 -4.16
N ALA A 151 1.75 -30.90 -3.32
CA ALA A 151 0.36 -30.56 -3.62
C ALA A 151 -0.27 -29.86 -2.41
N PRO A 152 -1.18 -28.88 -2.59
CA PRO A 152 -1.77 -28.40 -3.86
C PRO A 152 -0.80 -27.57 -4.72
N ARG A 153 -1.06 -27.50 -6.03
CA ARG A 153 -0.27 -26.70 -7.00
C ARG A 153 -1.14 -25.60 -7.59
N LEU A 154 -0.63 -24.38 -7.54
CA LEU A 154 -1.22 -23.22 -8.21
C LEU A 154 -0.53 -23.00 -9.54
N ASN A 155 -1.25 -22.45 -10.52
CA ASN A 155 -0.65 -22.04 -11.78
C ASN A 155 0.10 -20.71 -11.59
N ARG A 156 1.35 -20.80 -11.13
CA ARG A 156 2.20 -19.64 -10.81
C ARG A 156 2.56 -18.76 -12.02
N LEU A 157 2.25 -19.17 -13.25
CA LEU A 157 2.48 -18.40 -14.47
C LEU A 157 1.20 -17.73 -15.00
N GLU A 158 0.05 -18.04 -14.41
CA GLU A 158 -1.23 -17.48 -14.85
C GLU A 158 -1.21 -15.96 -14.74
N HIS A 159 -1.78 -15.28 -15.73
CA HIS A 159 -1.86 -13.83 -15.79
C HIS A 159 -0.53 -13.08 -15.59
N PHE A 160 0.61 -13.71 -15.93
CA PHE A 160 1.93 -13.12 -15.70
C PHE A 160 2.22 -12.80 -14.23
N TYR A 161 1.65 -13.58 -13.30
CA TYR A 161 1.78 -13.39 -11.86
C TYR A 161 3.21 -13.15 -11.34
N PRO A 162 4.28 -13.81 -11.83
CA PRO A 162 5.64 -13.56 -11.33
C PRO A 162 6.05 -12.10 -11.46
N PHE A 163 5.59 -11.42 -12.51
CA PHE A 163 5.87 -10.01 -12.75
C PHE A 163 4.98 -9.09 -11.89
N VAL A 164 3.73 -9.50 -11.62
CA VAL A 164 2.82 -8.79 -10.72
C VAL A 164 3.35 -8.85 -9.29
N ARG A 165 3.70 -10.06 -8.82
CA ARG A 165 4.35 -10.29 -7.52
C ARG A 165 5.61 -9.44 -7.40
N ALA A 166 6.53 -9.52 -8.36
CA ALA A 166 7.76 -8.73 -8.29
C ALA A 166 7.49 -7.21 -8.27
N ALA A 167 6.44 -6.74 -8.96
CA ALA A 167 6.07 -5.32 -8.94
C ALA A 167 5.60 -4.89 -7.55
N THR A 168 4.78 -5.69 -6.87
CA THR A 168 4.25 -5.37 -5.54
C THR A 168 5.27 -5.61 -4.41
N THR A 169 6.07 -6.67 -4.49
CA THR A 169 7.02 -7.08 -3.44
C THR A 169 8.36 -6.34 -3.51
N VAL A 170 8.77 -5.90 -4.70
CA VAL A 170 10.03 -5.19 -4.92
C VAL A 170 9.80 -3.73 -5.26
N VAL A 171 9.16 -3.43 -6.39
CA VAL A 171 9.09 -2.06 -6.91
C VAL A 171 8.26 -1.16 -5.98
N MET A 172 7.03 -1.56 -5.66
CA MET A 172 6.17 -0.78 -4.76
C MET A 172 6.76 -0.67 -3.36
N ARG A 173 7.38 -1.74 -2.85
CA ARG A 173 8.04 -1.75 -1.53
C ARG A 173 9.21 -0.75 -1.49
N ASP A 174 10.13 -0.83 -2.45
CA ASP A 174 11.35 -0.02 -2.46
C ASP A 174 11.03 1.44 -2.78
N MET A 175 10.08 1.69 -3.69
CA MET A 175 9.58 3.03 -3.98
C MET A 175 8.89 3.66 -2.75
N ALA A 176 8.00 2.93 -2.08
CA ALA A 176 7.34 3.45 -0.89
C ALA A 176 8.33 3.76 0.23
N ALA A 177 9.34 2.90 0.44
CA ALA A 177 10.40 3.16 1.40
C ALA A 177 11.21 4.41 1.05
N ALA A 178 11.60 4.59 -0.22
CA ALA A 178 12.35 5.75 -0.68
C ALA A 178 11.56 7.06 -0.50
N LEU A 179 10.26 7.05 -0.84
CA LEU A 179 9.37 8.21 -0.66
C LEU A 179 9.18 8.54 0.82
N VAL A 180 8.96 7.55 1.68
CA VAL A 180 8.85 7.75 3.13
C VAL A 180 10.15 8.32 3.70
N ILE A 181 11.32 7.83 3.28
CA ILE A 181 12.62 8.40 3.70
C ILE A 181 12.74 9.86 3.25
N LEU A 182 12.34 10.16 2.02
CA LEU A 182 12.37 11.53 1.49
C LEU A 182 11.49 12.46 2.34
N ASP A 183 10.28 12.03 2.70
CA ASP A 183 9.38 12.83 3.53
C ASP A 183 9.84 12.94 4.99
N ILE A 184 10.52 11.92 5.53
CA ILE A 184 11.21 12.02 6.84
C ILE A 184 12.29 13.10 6.78
N VAL A 185 13.13 13.12 5.73
CA VAL A 185 14.19 14.14 5.56
C VAL A 185 13.60 15.53 5.40
N ARG A 186 12.42 15.65 4.78
CA ARG A 186 11.66 16.91 4.68
C ARG A 186 11.02 17.34 6.00
N GLY A 187 11.07 16.50 7.04
CA GLY A 187 10.49 16.80 8.34
C GLY A 187 8.97 16.68 8.38
N ALA A 188 8.38 15.77 7.59
CA ALA A 188 6.94 15.53 7.63
C ALA A 188 6.49 15.10 9.04
N PRO A 189 5.50 15.78 9.64
CA PRO A 189 5.08 15.55 11.02
C PRO A 189 4.33 14.23 11.22
N ALA A 190 3.69 13.71 10.17
CA ALA A 190 2.94 12.46 10.19
C ALA A 190 3.07 11.75 8.85
N LEU A 191 3.26 10.43 8.88
CA LEU A 191 3.40 9.59 7.70
C LEU A 191 2.60 8.31 7.90
N TYR A 192 1.87 7.91 6.87
CA TYR A 192 1.21 6.61 6.84
C TYR A 192 1.51 5.93 5.52
N THR A 193 1.91 4.67 5.58
CA THR A 193 2.26 3.89 4.40
C THR A 193 1.81 2.44 4.54
N THR A 194 1.39 1.86 3.43
CA THR A 194 1.00 0.45 3.35
C THR A 194 1.96 -0.30 2.43
N TRP A 195 2.42 -1.46 2.88
CA TRP A 195 3.20 -2.39 2.06
C TRP A 195 2.29 -3.49 1.51
N PRO A 196 1.84 -3.40 0.25
CA PRO A 196 0.83 -4.32 -0.30
C PRO A 196 1.38 -5.70 -0.65
N GLY A 197 2.71 -5.88 -0.66
CA GLY A 197 3.33 -7.11 -1.16
C GLY A 197 2.88 -8.38 -0.42
N TYR A 198 2.59 -8.32 0.88
CA TYR A 198 2.04 -9.48 1.60
C TYR A 198 0.61 -9.79 1.18
N ASP A 199 -0.22 -8.75 1.05
CA ASP A 199 -1.64 -8.86 0.69
C ASP A 199 -1.80 -9.48 -0.70
N GLU A 200 -1.02 -9.00 -1.68
CA GLU A 200 -1.03 -9.53 -3.05
C GLU A 200 -0.65 -11.01 -3.10
N VAL A 201 0.42 -11.39 -2.39
CA VAL A 201 0.90 -12.78 -2.37
C VAL A 201 -0.09 -13.70 -1.67
N ALA A 202 -0.69 -13.26 -0.56
CA ALA A 202 -1.68 -14.02 0.18
C ALA A 202 -2.95 -14.23 -0.65
N HIS A 203 -3.43 -13.19 -1.36
CA HIS A 203 -4.59 -13.30 -2.23
C HIS A 203 -4.41 -14.31 -3.37
N HIS A 204 -3.23 -14.38 -3.96
CA HIS A 204 -2.93 -15.36 -5.01
C HIS A 204 -2.70 -16.77 -4.43
N SER A 205 -2.03 -16.87 -3.28
CA SER A 205 -1.46 -18.14 -2.81
C SER A 205 -2.34 -18.92 -1.83
N GLY A 206 -3.35 -18.28 -1.21
CA GLY A 206 -4.22 -18.90 -0.21
C GLY A 206 -3.63 -18.89 1.18
#